data_AF-A0A0A8Z5M5-F1
#
_entry.id   AF-A0A0A8Z5M5-F1
#
_cell.length_a   1.000
_cell.length_b   1.000
_cell.length_c   1.000
_cell.angle_alpha   90.00
_cell.angle_beta   90.00
_cell.angle_gamma   90.00
#
_symmetry.space_group_name_H-M   'P 1'
#
loop_
_entity.id
_entity.type
_entity.pdbx_description
1 polymer ?
#
loop_
_entity_poly.entity_id
_entity_poly.type
_entity_poly.pdbx_seq_one_letter_code
_entity_poly.pdbx_strand_id
1 'polypeptide(L)'
;MAAAKRSQKIAELEKQLSYLEELMEQLDEAEEPEATAILGRSGYLSQQEIKSAILKAAQSLRKAKGESDGNEEKADASGADKYPLVSVPDETLTPEQLKEKKKQILLKTTTEGKMRAKQKRAEEEALKEKQEEQRRAENPELYLEELRARYSELSEKFEQRKRQKVNGSQTNGNYSSSGSVGRGERLNAAQKERMRLLTSAAFDRGKGEDTFGMRDEDWLVYNKMSKGNDDDGNDEDESELVRIASKLQEIDPTFVSKSEGIQLTPEPPKVRPLTAEDYRIAIGIERFRCPEVLFQPGMIGIDQVGIDEMVSISLRRLMEDESVKERICQSILVTGGSSLFPGMIPRLESGIRQFRPYLSPLKLVRAADPILDAWRGAAAFAASSKFGKQTFNLADYREHGENLFHRHNIVYSL
;
A
#
# COMPACT_ATOMS: atom_id res chain seq x y z
N MET A 1 -25.40 13.73 22.00
CA MET A 1 -24.08 13.16 21.61
C MET A 1 -23.29 14.04 20.64
N ALA A 2 -23.89 14.63 19.61
CA ALA A 2 -23.15 15.47 18.63
C ALA A 2 -22.46 16.72 19.23
N ALA A 3 -23.11 17.42 20.17
CA ALA A 3 -22.53 18.59 20.83
C ALA A 3 -21.31 18.24 21.72
N ALA A 4 -21.36 17.09 22.41
CA ALA A 4 -20.25 16.59 23.22
C ALA A 4 -19.05 16.18 22.35
N LYS A 5 -19.30 15.49 21.22
CA LYS A 5 -18.27 15.16 20.23
C LYS A 5 -17.63 16.40 19.60
N ARG A 6 -18.43 17.45 19.34
CA ARG A 6 -17.94 18.74 18.82
C ARG A 6 -17.05 19.46 19.84
N SER A 7 -17.47 19.52 21.10
CA SER A 7 -16.68 20.13 22.18
C SER A 7 -15.36 19.39 22.41
N GLN A 8 -15.38 18.06 22.39
CA GLN A 8 -14.16 17.24 22.49
C GLN A 8 -13.19 17.50 21.32
N LYS A 9 -13.72 17.60 20.09
CA LYS A 9 -12.92 17.91 18.90
C LYS A 9 -12.32 19.32 18.95
N ILE A 10 -13.05 20.30 19.48
CA ILE A 10 -12.52 21.66 19.68
C ILE A 10 -11.38 21.64 20.69
N ALA A 11 -11.55 20.98 21.85
CA ALA A 11 -10.51 20.89 22.87
C ALA A 11 -9.25 20.16 22.37
N GLU A 12 -9.41 19.13 21.53
CA GLU A 12 -8.29 18.43 20.90
C GLU A 12 -7.54 19.32 19.92
N LEU A 13 -8.25 20.08 19.07
CA LEU A 13 -7.65 21.02 18.13
C LEU A 13 -6.97 22.21 18.83
N GLU A 14 -7.51 22.69 19.95
CA GLU A 14 -6.87 23.73 20.78
C GLU A 14 -5.56 23.23 21.38
N LYS A 15 -5.56 22.00 21.91
CA LYS A 15 -4.35 21.37 22.45
C LYS A 15 -3.28 21.14 21.38
N GLN A 16 -3.70 20.71 20.18
CA GLN A 16 -2.79 20.52 19.05
C GLN A 16 -2.17 21.86 18.60
N LEU A 17 -2.97 22.94 18.52
CA LEU A 17 -2.46 24.26 18.17
C LEU A 17 -1.45 24.77 19.19
N SER A 18 -1.78 24.72 20.47
CA SER A 18 -0.89 25.17 21.54
C SER A 18 0.45 24.43 21.53
N TYR A 19 0.44 23.11 21.27
CA TYR A 19 1.67 22.32 21.14
C TYR A 19 2.51 22.75 19.92
N LEU A 20 1.88 22.99 18.77
CA LEU A 20 2.60 23.41 17.56
C LEU A 20 3.15 24.83 17.67
N GLU A 21 2.45 25.73 18.36
CA GLU A 21 2.91 27.09 18.64
C GLU A 21 4.12 27.09 19.58
N GLU A 22 4.07 26.32 20.67
CA GLU A 22 5.20 26.14 21.60
C GLU A 22 6.41 25.52 20.91
N LEU A 23 6.18 24.55 20.03
CA LEU A 23 7.23 23.91 19.26
C LEU A 23 7.89 24.86 18.25
N MET A 24 7.11 25.79 17.68
CA MET A 24 7.63 26.82 16.79
C MET A 24 8.44 27.87 17.56
N GLU A 25 7.99 28.26 18.76
CA GLU A 25 8.72 29.18 19.65
C GLU A 25 10.07 28.57 20.09
N GLN A 26 10.08 27.30 20.49
CA GLN A 26 11.32 26.56 20.80
C GLN A 26 12.27 26.48 19.61
N LEU A 27 11.75 26.40 18.38
CA LEU A 27 12.58 26.36 17.17
C LEU A 27 13.10 27.74 16.76
N ASP A 28 12.38 28.82 17.09
CA ASP A 28 12.79 30.20 16.85
C ASP A 28 13.88 30.67 17.84
N GLU A 29 13.92 30.09 19.05
CA GLU A 29 14.94 30.37 20.08
C GLU A 29 16.18 29.47 20.01
N ALA A 30 16.10 28.32 19.32
CA ALA A 30 17.16 27.31 19.29
C ALA A 30 18.27 27.59 18.27
N GLU A 31 19.52 27.27 18.63
CA GLU A 31 20.65 27.23 17.70
C GLU A 31 20.55 25.98 16.77
N GLU A 32 21.21 26.01 15.59
CA GLU A 32 21.11 24.94 14.58
C GLU A 32 21.23 23.47 15.09
N PRO A 33 22.16 23.11 16.00
CA PRO A 33 22.23 21.73 16.51
C PRO A 33 21.04 21.35 17.41
N GLU A 34 20.46 22.32 18.12
CA GLU A 34 19.28 22.10 18.96
C GLU A 34 18.00 22.04 18.12
N ALA A 35 17.90 22.88 17.09
CA ALA A 35 16.78 22.87 16.15
C ALA A 35 16.64 21.52 15.43
N THR A 36 17.75 20.89 15.01
CA THR A 36 17.72 19.56 14.39
C THR A 36 17.28 18.46 15.37
N ALA A 37 17.64 18.56 16.65
CA ALA A 37 17.20 17.63 17.69
C ALA A 37 15.70 17.78 18.01
N ILE A 38 15.17 19.01 18.02
CA ILE A 38 13.75 19.32 18.23
C ILE A 38 12.91 18.79 17.06
N LEU A 39 13.35 19.00 15.82
CA LEU A 39 12.70 18.46 14.62
C LEU A 39 12.69 16.92 14.64
N GLY A 40 13.81 16.29 14.98
CA GLY A 40 13.90 14.83 15.08
C GLY A 40 12.98 14.21 16.15
N ARG A 41 12.79 14.88 17.29
CA ARG A 41 11.87 14.42 18.36
C ARG A 41 10.40 14.62 18.02
N SER A 42 10.09 15.69 17.29
CA SER A 42 8.72 16.09 16.96
C SER A 42 8.14 15.37 15.75
N GLY A 43 8.99 14.78 14.91
CA GLY A 43 8.60 14.09 13.68
C GLY A 43 8.34 15.02 12.49
N TYR A 44 8.65 16.31 12.63
CA TYR A 44 8.58 17.28 11.53
C TYR A 44 9.93 17.43 10.84
N LEU A 45 9.93 17.57 9.52
CA LEU A 45 11.14 17.65 8.71
C LEU A 45 11.67 19.08 8.57
N SER A 46 10.84 20.09 8.81
CA SER A 46 11.23 21.50 8.70
C SER A 46 10.31 22.45 9.49
N GLN A 47 10.83 23.65 9.77
CA GLN A 47 10.04 24.74 10.35
C GLN A 47 8.86 25.17 9.45
N GLN A 48 9.01 25.07 8.12
CA GLN A 48 7.93 25.37 7.18
C GLN A 48 6.77 24.39 7.30
N GLU A 49 7.07 23.12 7.57
CA GLU A 49 6.06 22.09 7.78
C GLU A 49 5.23 22.35 9.03
N ILE A 50 5.87 22.75 10.14
CA ILE A 50 5.22 23.16 11.39
C ILE A 50 4.32 24.38 11.16
N LYS A 51 4.81 25.41 10.45
CA LYS A 51 3.99 26.58 10.05
C LYS A 51 2.77 26.18 9.24
N SER A 52 2.91 25.24 8.31
CA SER A 52 1.79 24.73 7.52
C SER A 52 0.79 23.92 8.36
N ALA A 53 1.27 23.19 9.37
CA ALA A 53 0.45 22.41 10.29
C ALA A 53 -0.36 23.33 11.22
N ILE A 54 0.24 24.42 11.73
CA ILE A 54 -0.45 25.45 12.51
C ILE A 54 -1.61 26.06 11.68
N LEU A 55 -1.35 26.45 10.42
CA LEU A 55 -2.40 27.01 9.56
C LEU A 55 -3.56 26.03 9.33
N LYS A 56 -3.27 24.75 9.09
CA LYS A 56 -4.29 23.71 8.90
C LYS A 56 -5.10 23.48 10.19
N ALA A 57 -4.43 23.35 11.32
CA ALA A 57 -5.08 23.14 12.62
C ALA A 57 -5.95 24.35 13.01
N ALA A 58 -5.49 25.58 12.76
CA ALA A 58 -6.25 26.81 12.98
C ALA A 58 -7.51 26.86 12.10
N GLN A 59 -7.40 26.48 10.83
CA GLN A 59 -8.54 26.41 9.92
C GLN A 59 -9.55 25.34 10.35
N SER A 60 -9.08 24.17 10.76
CA SER A 60 -9.93 23.09 11.27
C SER A 60 -10.61 23.47 12.59
N LEU A 61 -9.93 24.23 13.45
CA LEU A 61 -10.47 24.74 14.71
C LEU A 61 -11.56 25.79 14.48
N ARG A 62 -11.35 26.74 13.55
CA ARG A 62 -12.38 27.71 13.14
C ARG A 62 -13.63 27.00 12.63
N LYS A 63 -13.46 26.03 11.72
CA LYS A 63 -14.55 25.19 11.20
C LYS A 63 -15.26 24.40 12.31
N ALA A 64 -14.51 23.87 13.29
CA ALA A 64 -15.09 23.15 14.42
C ALA A 64 -15.87 24.09 15.37
N LYS A 65 -15.37 25.30 15.62
CA LYS A 65 -16.04 26.37 16.39
C LYS A 65 -17.23 26.99 15.65
N GLY A 66 -17.34 26.75 14.34
CA GLY A 66 -18.41 27.26 13.50
C GLY A 66 -18.17 28.69 13.04
N GLU A 67 -16.93 29.14 13.11
CA GLU A 67 -16.46 30.38 12.49
C GLU A 67 -16.23 30.08 11.00
N SER A 68 -16.88 30.84 10.12
CA SER A 68 -16.65 30.81 8.67
C SER A 68 -15.19 31.16 8.37
N ASP A 69 -14.62 30.54 7.32
CA ASP A 69 -13.32 30.94 6.80
C ASP A 69 -13.37 32.45 6.49
N GLY A 70 -12.59 33.27 7.18
CA GLY A 70 -12.46 34.71 6.92
C GLY A 70 -11.88 35.07 5.54
N ASN A 71 -11.73 34.07 4.66
CA ASN A 71 -11.42 34.25 3.23
C ASN A 71 -12.66 34.05 2.33
N GLU A 72 -13.82 33.76 2.92
CA GLU A 72 -15.16 33.84 2.29
C GLU A 72 -15.99 35.03 2.84
N GLU A 73 -15.53 35.70 3.91
CA GLU A 73 -16.16 36.92 4.47
C GLU A 73 -15.82 38.21 3.72
N LYS A 74 -16.05 38.19 2.41
CA LYS A 74 -16.60 39.36 1.71
C LYS A 74 -17.95 39.03 1.05
N ALA A 75 -18.68 38.07 1.62
CA ALA A 75 -19.95 37.61 1.07
C ALA A 75 -21.09 37.41 2.09
N ASP A 76 -20.96 37.95 3.30
CA ASP A 76 -22.09 38.12 4.23
C ASP A 76 -22.29 39.61 4.56
N ALA A 77 -22.59 40.37 3.50
CA ALA A 77 -23.50 41.48 3.61
C ALA A 77 -24.81 41.06 2.94
N SER A 78 -25.92 41.55 3.48
CA SER A 78 -27.32 41.30 3.10
C SER A 78 -27.54 40.77 1.67
N GLY A 79 -28.55 39.91 1.44
CA GLY A 79 -28.88 39.39 0.10
C GLY A 79 -29.11 40.43 -1.03
N ALA A 80 -29.05 41.73 -0.73
CA ALA A 80 -28.98 42.84 -1.68
C ALA A 80 -27.57 43.08 -2.26
N ASP A 81 -26.49 42.68 -1.59
CA ASP A 81 -25.10 43.01 -1.96
C ASP A 81 -24.45 42.01 -2.94
N LYS A 82 -24.99 40.79 -3.05
CA LYS A 82 -24.40 39.74 -3.92
C LYS A 82 -24.64 39.97 -5.41
N TYR A 83 -25.70 40.71 -5.76
CA TYR A 83 -26.05 41.05 -7.14
C TYR A 83 -26.68 42.46 -7.24
N PRO A 84 -25.87 43.52 -7.05
CA PRO A 84 -26.37 44.89 -6.84
C PRO A 84 -27.21 45.44 -8.00
N LEU A 85 -26.95 44.99 -9.23
CA LEU A 85 -27.63 45.49 -10.43
C LEU A 85 -28.96 44.77 -10.71
N VAL A 86 -29.25 43.65 -10.03
CA VAL A 86 -30.46 42.84 -10.27
C VAL A 86 -31.72 43.56 -9.78
N SER A 87 -31.63 44.40 -8.75
CA SER A 87 -32.74 45.15 -8.16
C SER A 87 -32.94 46.56 -8.71
N VAL A 88 -32.05 47.05 -9.59
CA VAL A 88 -32.11 48.40 -10.16
C VAL A 88 -32.97 48.40 -11.44
N PRO A 89 -33.99 49.27 -11.59
CA PRO A 89 -34.79 49.36 -12.82
C PRO A 89 -33.95 49.63 -14.07
N ASP A 90 -34.36 49.09 -15.21
CA ASP A 90 -33.60 49.18 -16.47
C ASP A 90 -33.45 50.62 -17.00
N GLU A 91 -34.37 51.51 -16.62
CA GLU A 91 -34.44 52.91 -17.08
C GLU A 91 -33.32 53.81 -16.52
N THR A 92 -32.64 53.37 -15.47
CA THR A 92 -31.58 54.13 -14.80
C THR A 92 -30.17 53.61 -15.09
N LEU A 93 -30.02 52.66 -16.02
CA LEU A 93 -28.76 51.93 -16.26
C LEU A 93 -28.14 52.28 -17.62
N THR A 94 -26.82 52.40 -17.66
CA THR A 94 -26.06 52.57 -18.92
C THR A 94 -26.06 51.26 -19.73
N PRO A 95 -25.84 51.32 -21.07
CA PRO A 95 -25.83 50.12 -21.92
C PRO A 95 -24.78 49.06 -21.51
N GLU A 96 -23.70 49.47 -20.84
CA GLU A 96 -22.69 48.55 -20.28
C GLU A 96 -23.20 47.89 -19.00
N GLN A 97 -23.88 48.63 -18.12
CA GLN A 97 -24.48 48.11 -16.88
C GLN A 97 -25.65 47.15 -17.17
N LEU A 98 -26.38 47.32 -18.27
CA LEU A 98 -27.41 46.38 -18.72
C LEU A 98 -26.83 45.01 -19.12
N LYS A 99 -25.64 44.97 -19.73
CA LYS A 99 -24.95 43.71 -20.04
C LYS A 99 -24.48 43.01 -18.77
N GLU A 100 -23.97 43.78 -17.81
CA GLU A 100 -23.52 43.25 -16.51
C GLU A 100 -24.70 42.76 -15.66
N LYS A 101 -25.84 43.46 -15.66
CA LYS A 101 -27.10 43.01 -15.05
C LYS A 101 -27.55 41.66 -15.60
N LYS A 102 -27.53 41.46 -16.93
CA LYS A 102 -27.85 40.16 -17.55
C LYS A 102 -26.92 39.04 -17.08
N LYS A 103 -25.63 39.32 -16.93
CA LYS A 103 -24.63 38.36 -16.41
C LYS A 103 -24.90 38.00 -14.93
N GLN A 104 -25.25 39.00 -14.11
CA GLN A 104 -25.60 38.79 -12.70
C GLN A 104 -26.90 37.98 -12.53
N ILE A 105 -27.92 38.24 -13.36
CA ILE A 105 -29.16 37.46 -13.38
C ILE A 105 -28.88 35.99 -13.71
N LEU A 106 -28.07 35.72 -14.74
CA LEU A 106 -27.69 34.35 -15.12
C LEU A 106 -26.93 33.63 -14.00
N LEU A 107 -26.04 34.33 -13.30
CA LEU A 107 -25.28 33.76 -12.19
C LEU A 107 -26.18 33.47 -10.98
N LYS A 108 -27.15 34.35 -10.71
CA LYS A 108 -28.17 34.16 -9.66
C LYS A 108 -29.07 32.97 -9.98
N THR A 109 -29.61 32.85 -11.20
CA THR A 109 -30.47 31.72 -11.56
C THR A 109 -29.71 30.38 -11.54
N THR A 110 -28.45 30.36 -11.93
CA THR A 110 -27.60 29.15 -11.88
C THR A 110 -27.31 28.71 -10.45
N THR A 111 -27.00 29.66 -9.56
CA THR A 111 -26.72 29.36 -8.14
C THR A 111 -27.99 28.95 -7.39
N GLU A 112 -29.12 29.63 -7.62
CA GLU A 112 -30.42 29.25 -7.07
C GLU A 112 -30.89 27.86 -7.55
N GLY A 113 -30.66 27.53 -8.83
CA GLY A 113 -30.94 26.21 -9.38
C GLY A 113 -30.13 25.10 -8.69
N LYS A 114 -28.82 25.33 -8.45
CA LYS A 114 -27.96 24.41 -7.70
C LYS A 114 -28.43 24.26 -6.24
N MET A 115 -28.84 25.35 -5.60
CA MET A 115 -29.34 25.32 -4.22
C MET A 115 -30.66 24.55 -4.10
N ARG A 116 -31.61 24.76 -5.02
CA ARG A 116 -32.86 23.98 -5.07
C ARG A 116 -32.62 22.50 -5.33
N ALA A 117 -31.70 22.16 -6.22
CA ALA A 117 -31.32 20.77 -6.46
C ALA A 117 -30.69 20.11 -5.23
N LYS A 118 -29.84 20.86 -4.49
CA LYS A 118 -29.24 20.39 -3.23
C LYS A 118 -30.29 20.21 -2.12
N GLN A 119 -31.23 21.15 -1.99
CA GLN A 119 -32.34 21.06 -1.03
C GLN A 119 -33.22 19.85 -1.33
N LYS A 120 -33.61 19.65 -2.60
CA LYS A 120 -34.42 18.49 -2.99
C LYS A 120 -33.73 17.15 -2.67
N ARG A 121 -32.42 17.04 -2.93
CA ARG A 121 -31.65 15.84 -2.57
C ARG A 121 -31.60 15.61 -1.06
N ALA A 122 -31.39 16.67 -0.28
CA ALA A 122 -31.38 16.58 1.18
C ALA A 122 -32.76 16.21 1.74
N GLU A 123 -33.85 16.71 1.16
CA GLU A 123 -35.21 16.33 1.52
C GLU A 123 -35.50 14.85 1.19
N GLU A 124 -35.11 14.38 0.00
CA GLU A 124 -35.23 12.97 -0.39
C GLU A 124 -34.42 12.04 0.53
N GLU A 125 -33.21 12.45 0.91
CA GLU A 125 -32.35 11.69 1.84
C GLU A 125 -32.92 11.66 3.26
N ALA A 126 -33.41 12.80 3.76
CA ALA A 126 -34.07 12.87 5.08
C ALA A 126 -35.36 12.05 5.14
N LEU A 127 -36.10 11.95 4.02
CA LEU A 127 -37.30 11.12 3.94
C LEU A 127 -36.96 9.62 3.97
N LYS A 128 -35.86 9.22 3.31
CA LYS A 128 -35.33 7.85 3.38
C LYS A 128 -34.84 7.50 4.79
N GLU A 129 -34.13 8.42 5.45
CA GLU A 129 -33.65 8.21 6.82
C GLU A 129 -34.80 8.02 7.80
N LYS A 130 -35.87 8.82 7.68
CA LYS A 130 -37.09 8.65 8.49
C LYS A 130 -37.78 7.31 8.24
N GLN A 131 -37.88 6.87 6.98
CA GLN A 131 -38.43 5.55 6.65
C GLN A 131 -37.57 4.43 7.24
N GLU A 132 -36.25 4.56 7.19
CA GLU A 132 -35.33 3.59 7.75
C GLU A 132 -35.40 3.54 9.29
N GLU A 133 -35.53 4.69 9.95
CA GLU A 133 -35.73 4.80 11.39
C GLU A 133 -37.05 4.17 11.84
N GLN A 134 -38.12 4.36 11.06
CA GLN A 134 -39.40 3.66 11.27
C GLN A 134 -39.24 2.14 11.17
N ARG A 135 -38.57 1.64 10.12
CA ARG A 135 -38.32 0.20 9.96
C ARG A 135 -37.47 -0.39 11.10
N ARG A 136 -36.48 0.36 11.57
CA ARG A 136 -35.66 -0.02 12.73
C ARG A 136 -36.50 -0.09 14.01
N ALA A 137 -37.45 0.82 14.20
CA ALA A 137 -38.32 0.86 15.37
C ALA A 137 -39.41 -0.22 15.36
N GLU A 138 -39.93 -0.59 14.17
CA GLU A 138 -40.98 -1.61 14.02
C GLU A 138 -40.48 -3.04 14.31
N ASN A 139 -39.31 -3.42 13.78
CA ASN A 139 -38.72 -4.72 14.06
C ASN A 139 -37.17 -4.70 13.95
N PRO A 140 -36.44 -4.60 15.08
CA PRO A 140 -34.99 -4.46 15.07
C PRO A 140 -34.27 -5.74 14.63
N GLU A 141 -34.82 -6.93 14.89
CA GLU A 141 -34.20 -8.21 14.51
C GLU A 141 -34.25 -8.44 13.01
N LEU A 142 -35.43 -8.21 12.39
CA LEU A 142 -35.58 -8.31 10.93
C LEU A 142 -34.73 -7.28 10.19
N TYR A 143 -34.65 -6.05 10.69
CA TYR A 143 -33.79 -5.01 10.10
C TYR A 143 -32.30 -5.39 10.12
N LEU A 144 -31.83 -6.00 11.22
CA LEU A 144 -30.46 -6.48 11.33
C LEU A 144 -30.19 -7.65 10.37
N GLU A 145 -31.12 -8.60 10.25
CA GLU A 145 -31.03 -9.71 9.31
C GLU A 145 -30.97 -9.22 7.86
N GLU A 146 -31.81 -8.26 7.48
CA GLU A 146 -31.79 -7.63 6.15
C GLU A 146 -30.48 -6.90 5.86
N LEU A 147 -29.93 -6.17 6.84
CA LEU A 147 -28.63 -5.51 6.70
C LEU A 147 -27.50 -6.52 6.48
N ARG A 148 -27.50 -7.64 7.22
CA ARG A 148 -26.52 -8.72 7.04
C ARG A 148 -26.66 -9.40 5.68
N ALA A 149 -27.89 -9.65 5.24
CA ALA A 149 -28.16 -10.24 3.92
C ALA A 149 -27.64 -9.33 2.80
N ARG A 150 -27.95 -8.02 2.86
CA ARG A 150 -27.43 -7.04 1.91
C ARG A 150 -25.91 -6.94 1.93
N TYR A 151 -25.28 -6.93 3.11
CA TYR A 151 -23.82 -6.91 3.22
C TYR A 151 -23.20 -8.16 2.57
N SER A 152 -23.76 -9.34 2.82
CA SER A 152 -23.28 -10.59 2.22
C SER A 152 -23.36 -10.53 0.70
N GLU A 153 -24.51 -10.13 0.15
CA GLU A 153 -24.72 -10.02 -1.29
C GLU A 153 -23.73 -9.05 -1.96
N LEU A 154 -23.57 -7.83 -1.41
CA LEU A 154 -22.63 -6.85 -1.95
C LEU A 154 -21.18 -7.30 -1.81
N SER A 155 -20.82 -7.94 -0.70
CA SER A 155 -19.46 -8.47 -0.50
C SER A 155 -19.12 -9.60 -1.47
N GLU A 156 -20.08 -10.47 -1.79
CA GLU A 156 -19.92 -11.54 -2.77
C GLU A 156 -19.79 -10.99 -4.19
N LYS A 157 -20.62 -10.00 -4.56
CA LYS A 157 -20.49 -9.29 -5.84
C LYS A 157 -19.11 -8.65 -5.98
N PHE A 158 -18.62 -8.00 -4.92
CA PHE A 158 -17.29 -7.39 -4.92
C PHE A 158 -16.16 -8.42 -5.11
N GLU A 159 -16.21 -9.54 -4.40
CA GLU A 159 -15.24 -10.63 -4.54
C GLU A 159 -15.29 -11.30 -5.92
N GLN A 160 -16.48 -11.52 -6.48
CA GLN A 160 -16.64 -12.02 -7.84
C GLN A 160 -16.02 -11.07 -8.87
N ARG A 161 -16.23 -9.76 -8.72
CA ARG A 161 -15.58 -8.73 -9.56
C ARG A 161 -14.07 -8.76 -9.43
N LYS A 162 -13.54 -8.86 -8.22
CA LYS A 162 -12.09 -8.96 -7.96
C LYS A 162 -11.50 -10.20 -8.65
N ARG A 163 -12.17 -11.35 -8.56
CA ARG A 163 -11.75 -12.59 -9.25
C ARG A 163 -11.78 -12.45 -10.77
N GLN A 164 -12.81 -11.81 -11.33
CA GLN A 164 -12.88 -11.55 -12.77
C GLN A 164 -11.77 -10.62 -13.25
N LYS A 165 -11.45 -9.55 -12.49
CA LYS A 165 -10.33 -8.64 -12.79
C LYS A 165 -8.97 -9.36 -12.73
N VAL A 166 -8.74 -10.19 -11.71
CA VAL A 166 -7.49 -10.96 -11.55
C VAL A 166 -7.33 -12.03 -12.64
N ASN A 167 -8.40 -12.74 -13.00
CA ASN A 167 -8.36 -13.75 -14.06
C ASN A 167 -8.24 -13.14 -15.46
N GLY A 168 -8.81 -11.95 -15.69
CA GLY A 168 -8.66 -11.20 -16.95
C GLY A 168 -7.24 -10.66 -17.18
N SER A 169 -6.43 -10.55 -16.12
CA SER A 169 -5.04 -10.09 -16.20
C SER A 169 -4.03 -11.22 -16.47
N GLN A 170 -4.44 -12.49 -16.49
CA GLN A 170 -3.56 -13.64 -16.75
C GLN A 170 -3.57 -14.07 -18.23
N THR A 171 -3.44 -13.13 -19.17
CA THR A 171 -2.96 -13.45 -20.53
C THR A 171 -1.56 -12.87 -20.71
N ASN A 172 -0.57 -13.75 -20.53
CA ASN A 172 0.85 -13.67 -20.93
C ASN A 172 1.50 -12.28 -20.96
N GLY A 173 2.16 -11.91 -19.85
CA GLY A 173 3.24 -10.93 -19.86
C GLY A 173 4.50 -11.55 -20.46
N ASN A 174 4.84 -11.16 -21.69
CA ASN A 174 6.22 -11.15 -22.16
C ASN A 174 6.64 -9.68 -22.29
N TYR A 175 7.65 -9.28 -21.50
CA TYR A 175 8.21 -7.94 -21.56
C TYR A 175 8.99 -7.76 -22.87
N SER A 176 8.56 -6.81 -23.70
CA SER A 176 9.48 -6.12 -24.62
C SER A 176 9.05 -4.69 -24.83
N SER A 177 9.94 -3.78 -24.42
CA SER A 177 9.99 -2.39 -24.85
C SER A 177 10.02 -2.28 -26.37
N SER A 178 9.02 -1.66 -26.98
CA SER A 178 9.17 -0.65 -28.04
C SER A 178 7.80 -0.20 -28.52
N GLY A 179 7.69 1.09 -28.84
CA GLY A 179 6.46 1.66 -29.37
C GLY A 179 6.09 1.04 -30.71
N SER A 180 4.86 0.57 -30.84
CA SER A 180 4.16 0.52 -32.11
C SER A 180 2.65 0.42 -31.90
N VAL A 181 1.95 1.34 -32.55
CA VAL A 181 0.50 1.37 -32.68
C VAL A 181 0.06 0.12 -33.45
N GLY A 182 -0.77 -0.74 -32.84
CA GLY A 182 -1.22 -1.96 -33.50
C GLY A 182 -2.37 -2.66 -32.81
N ARG A 183 -3.60 -2.33 -33.25
CA ARG A 183 -4.79 -3.19 -33.38
C ARG A 183 -4.83 -4.46 -32.52
N GLY A 184 -5.75 -4.51 -31.55
CA GLY A 184 -6.29 -5.80 -31.13
C GLY A 184 -6.86 -5.94 -29.72
N GLU A 185 -7.08 -4.87 -28.95
CA GLU A 185 -7.92 -5.01 -27.75
C GLU A 185 -9.37 -5.27 -28.19
N ARG A 186 -9.93 -6.39 -27.74
CA ARG A 186 -11.35 -6.71 -27.94
C ARG A 186 -12.17 -5.74 -27.10
N LEU A 187 -12.45 -4.56 -27.66
CA LEU A 187 -13.29 -3.54 -27.04
C LEU A 187 -14.61 -4.15 -26.55
N ASN A 188 -14.98 -3.88 -25.30
CA ASN A 188 -16.25 -4.29 -24.69
C ASN A 188 -17.43 -3.72 -25.52
N ALA A 189 -18.62 -4.32 -25.45
CA ALA A 189 -19.80 -3.90 -26.21
C ALA A 189 -20.10 -2.40 -26.01
N ALA A 190 -20.00 -1.91 -24.77
CA ALA A 190 -20.13 -0.49 -24.43
C ALA A 190 -19.05 0.39 -25.09
N GLN A 191 -17.80 -0.07 -25.16
CA GLN A 191 -16.71 0.63 -25.82
C GLN A 191 -16.86 0.64 -27.35
N LYS A 192 -17.40 -0.42 -27.95
CA LYS A 192 -17.74 -0.48 -29.38
C LYS A 192 -18.89 0.46 -29.72
N GLU A 193 -19.92 0.52 -28.88
CA GLU A 193 -21.05 1.42 -29.06
C GLU A 193 -20.62 2.88 -28.90
N ARG A 194 -19.76 3.18 -27.92
CA ARG A 194 -19.10 4.48 -27.77
C ARG A 194 -18.29 4.86 -29.01
N MET A 195 -17.45 3.95 -29.52
CA MET A 195 -16.68 4.17 -30.75
C MET A 195 -17.58 4.41 -31.96
N ARG A 196 -18.70 3.68 -32.08
CA ARG A 196 -19.68 3.85 -33.15
C ARG A 196 -20.36 5.22 -33.06
N LEU A 197 -20.76 5.66 -31.85
CA LEU A 197 -21.37 6.97 -31.61
C LEU A 197 -20.40 8.12 -31.90
N LEU A 198 -19.13 7.99 -31.48
CA LEU A 198 -18.06 8.95 -31.79
C LEU A 198 -17.82 9.03 -33.29
N THR A 199 -17.74 7.88 -33.97
CA THR A 199 -17.56 7.83 -35.42
C THR A 199 -18.78 8.42 -36.15
N SER A 200 -20.01 8.11 -35.72
CA SER A 200 -21.19 8.72 -36.35
C SER A 200 -21.25 10.22 -36.12
N ALA A 201 -20.95 10.70 -34.92
CA ALA A 201 -20.98 12.12 -34.61
C ALA A 201 -19.88 12.92 -35.33
N ALA A 202 -18.72 12.31 -35.58
CA ALA A 202 -17.62 12.92 -36.33
C ALA A 202 -17.85 12.95 -37.85
N PHE A 203 -18.58 11.98 -38.42
CA PHE A 203 -18.74 11.84 -39.88
C PHE A 203 -20.07 12.36 -40.44
N ASP A 204 -21.05 12.68 -39.59
CA ASP A 204 -22.34 13.19 -40.04
C ASP A 204 -22.23 14.71 -40.35
N ARG A 205 -21.65 15.04 -41.51
CA ARG A 205 -21.98 16.18 -42.41
C ARG A 205 -20.89 16.55 -43.44
N GLY A 206 -20.32 15.56 -44.13
CA GLY A 206 -19.95 15.72 -45.55
C GLY A 206 -18.78 16.66 -45.92
N LYS A 207 -18.02 17.20 -44.97
CA LYS A 207 -16.70 17.78 -45.20
C LYS A 207 -15.80 17.27 -44.08
N GLY A 208 -14.63 16.73 -44.42
CA GLY A 208 -13.72 16.04 -43.49
C GLY A 208 -13.06 16.92 -42.42
N GLU A 209 -13.80 17.90 -41.89
CA GLU A 209 -13.40 18.74 -40.76
C GLU A 209 -14.22 18.33 -39.54
N ASP A 210 -13.52 17.96 -38.48
CA ASP A 210 -14.10 17.59 -37.19
C ASP A 210 -14.79 18.83 -36.57
N THR A 211 -16.11 18.80 -36.53
CA THR A 211 -16.95 19.88 -35.95
C THR A 211 -17.61 19.44 -34.63
N PHE A 212 -17.16 18.32 -34.07
CA PHE A 212 -17.70 17.76 -32.84
C PHE A 212 -17.35 18.63 -31.63
N GLY A 213 -18.36 19.09 -30.90
CA GLY A 213 -18.23 19.98 -29.74
C GLY A 213 -18.58 21.44 -30.00
N MET A 214 -18.94 21.81 -31.24
CA MET A 214 -19.40 23.17 -31.58
C MET A 214 -20.88 23.41 -31.30
N ARG A 215 -21.67 22.36 -31.00
CA ARG A 215 -23.12 22.46 -30.73
C ARG A 215 -23.50 21.80 -29.40
N ASP A 216 -24.54 22.34 -28.76
CA ASP A 216 -25.08 21.84 -27.48
C ASP A 216 -25.63 20.39 -27.57
N GLU A 217 -25.96 19.92 -28.77
CA GLU A 217 -26.38 18.54 -29.03
C GLU A 217 -25.24 17.52 -28.85
N ASP A 218 -23.99 17.93 -29.08
CA ASP A 218 -22.81 17.07 -28.94
C ASP A 218 -22.51 16.76 -27.45
N TRP A 219 -22.94 17.65 -26.55
CA TRP A 219 -22.88 17.43 -25.10
C TRP A 219 -23.83 16.31 -24.63
N LEU A 220 -24.98 16.13 -25.28
CA LEU A 220 -25.91 15.04 -24.98
C LEU A 220 -25.32 13.68 -25.35
N VAL A 221 -24.48 13.64 -26.40
CA VAL A 221 -23.72 12.44 -26.79
C VAL A 221 -22.70 12.10 -25.71
N TYR A 222 -21.98 13.09 -25.17
CA TYR A 222 -21.04 12.90 -24.05
C TYR A 222 -21.71 12.34 -22.79
N ASN A 223 -22.87 12.87 -22.41
CA ASN A 223 -23.59 12.43 -21.22
C ASN A 223 -24.16 11.01 -21.39
N LYS A 224 -24.62 10.65 -22.59
CA LYS A 224 -24.99 9.26 -22.94
C LYS A 224 -23.79 8.30 -22.91
N MET A 225 -22.61 8.75 -23.31
CA MET A 225 -21.38 7.95 -23.30
C MET A 225 -20.81 7.74 -21.88
N SER A 226 -20.95 8.71 -20.97
CA SER A 226 -20.51 8.58 -19.57
C SER A 226 -21.34 7.57 -18.79
N LYS A 227 -22.65 7.51 -19.06
CA LYS A 227 -23.61 6.68 -18.33
C LYS A 227 -23.49 5.17 -18.62
N GLY A 228 -22.64 4.78 -19.58
CA GLY A 228 -22.36 3.39 -19.95
C GLY A 228 -21.03 2.86 -19.45
N ASN A 229 -20.31 3.60 -18.60
CA ASN A 229 -19.24 3.01 -17.82
C ASN A 229 -19.88 2.12 -16.76
N ASP A 230 -19.67 0.80 -16.88
CA ASP A 230 -20.00 -0.17 -15.82
C ASP A 230 -19.33 0.20 -14.47
N ASP A 231 -18.42 1.17 -14.46
CA ASP A 231 -17.74 1.74 -13.28
C ASP A 231 -18.68 2.52 -12.36
N ASP A 232 -19.64 3.31 -12.89
CA ASP A 232 -20.53 4.13 -12.04
C ASP A 232 -21.39 3.24 -11.11
N GLY A 233 -21.88 2.11 -11.61
CA GLY A 233 -22.63 1.14 -10.80
C GLY A 233 -21.75 0.35 -9.82
N ASN A 234 -20.46 0.18 -10.12
CA ASN A 234 -19.52 -0.48 -9.22
C ASN A 234 -19.14 0.42 -8.04
N ASP A 235 -18.93 1.71 -8.30
CA ASP A 235 -18.62 2.71 -7.28
C ASP A 235 -19.82 2.91 -6.35
N GLU A 236 -21.05 2.88 -6.89
CA GLU A 236 -22.28 2.88 -6.09
C GLU A 236 -22.35 1.67 -5.15
N ASP A 237 -22.16 0.44 -5.66
CA ASP A 237 -22.15 -0.79 -4.85
C ASP A 237 -21.07 -0.77 -3.75
N GLU A 238 -19.87 -0.28 -4.07
CA GLU A 238 -18.75 -0.19 -3.10
C GLU A 238 -19.06 0.84 -2.01
N SER A 239 -19.64 1.99 -2.38
CA SER A 239 -20.07 3.00 -1.42
C SER A 239 -21.21 2.50 -0.53
N GLU A 240 -22.15 1.71 -1.06
CA GLU A 240 -23.21 1.08 -0.27
C GLU A 240 -22.65 0.02 0.68
N LEU A 241 -21.68 -0.80 0.25
CA LEU A 241 -21.03 -1.80 1.10
C LEU A 241 -20.36 -1.15 2.32
N VAL A 242 -19.64 -0.04 2.12
CA VAL A 242 -19.00 0.72 3.21
C VAL A 242 -20.04 1.30 4.16
N ARG A 243 -21.14 1.87 3.64
CA ARG A 243 -22.23 2.41 4.47
C ARG A 243 -22.89 1.34 5.32
N ILE A 244 -23.17 0.17 4.75
CA ILE A 244 -23.80 -0.95 5.48
C ILE A 244 -22.83 -1.54 6.51
N ALA A 245 -21.54 -1.67 6.18
CA ALA A 245 -20.53 -2.15 7.13
C ALA A 245 -20.45 -1.25 8.38
N SER A 246 -20.41 0.07 8.17
CA SER A 246 -20.41 1.05 9.27
C SER A 246 -21.68 0.93 10.14
N LYS A 247 -22.86 0.81 9.52
CA LYS A 247 -24.13 0.59 10.24
C LYS A 247 -24.14 -0.71 11.04
N LEU A 248 -23.64 -1.80 10.48
CA LEU A 248 -23.55 -3.10 11.17
C LEU A 248 -22.60 -3.03 12.37
N GLN A 249 -21.49 -2.31 12.26
CA GLN A 249 -20.54 -2.12 13.37
C GLN A 249 -21.11 -1.28 14.51
N GLU A 250 -21.99 -0.32 14.21
CA GLU A 250 -22.69 0.48 15.23
C GLU A 250 -23.77 -0.31 15.98
N ILE A 251 -24.47 -1.23 15.29
CA ILE A 251 -25.60 -1.98 15.84
C ILE A 251 -25.15 -3.28 16.51
N ASP A 252 -24.16 -3.96 15.92
CA ASP A 252 -23.69 -5.28 16.33
C ASP A 252 -22.18 -5.27 16.63
N PRO A 253 -21.79 -5.28 17.91
CA PRO A 253 -20.38 -5.30 18.31
C PRO A 253 -19.68 -6.63 17.99
N THR A 254 -20.39 -7.68 17.56
CA THR A 254 -19.80 -8.96 17.13
C THR A 254 -19.50 -9.01 15.63
N PHE A 255 -19.94 -8.01 14.86
CA PHE A 255 -19.69 -7.94 13.44
C PHE A 255 -18.22 -7.61 13.15
N VAL A 256 -17.59 -8.43 12.30
CA VAL A 256 -16.23 -8.21 11.80
C VAL A 256 -16.30 -8.09 10.28
N SER A 257 -15.93 -6.93 9.74
CA SER A 257 -15.91 -6.74 8.29
C SER A 257 -14.79 -7.60 7.67
N LYS A 258 -15.12 -8.38 6.64
CA LYS A 258 -14.13 -9.20 5.92
C LYS A 258 -13.00 -8.37 5.30
N SER A 259 -13.21 -7.08 5.08
CA SER A 259 -12.21 -6.14 4.54
C SER A 259 -11.13 -5.71 5.55
N GLU A 260 -11.36 -5.87 6.86
CA GLU A 260 -10.39 -5.47 7.90
C GLU A 260 -9.21 -6.45 8.03
N GLY A 261 -9.23 -7.59 7.33
CA GLY A 261 -8.08 -8.49 7.26
C GLY A 261 -6.84 -7.90 6.58
N ILE A 262 -6.94 -6.72 5.94
CA ILE A 262 -5.82 -6.05 5.25
C ILE A 262 -5.96 -4.52 5.34
N GLN A 263 -6.13 -3.93 6.53
CA GLN A 263 -5.83 -2.50 6.72
C GLN A 263 -4.41 -2.33 7.27
N LEU A 264 -3.46 -2.21 6.34
CA LEU A 264 -2.07 -1.78 6.55
C LEU A 264 -1.95 -0.25 6.53
N THR A 265 -2.96 0.48 7.00
CA THR A 265 -2.83 1.92 7.23
C THR A 265 -2.53 2.14 8.70
N PRO A 266 -1.30 2.55 9.07
CA PRO A 266 -1.01 2.90 10.45
C PRO A 266 -1.85 4.14 10.80
N GLU A 267 -2.86 3.97 11.64
CA GLU A 267 -3.46 5.11 12.35
C GLU A 267 -2.32 5.86 13.08
N PRO A 268 -2.32 7.21 13.08
CA PRO A 268 -1.35 7.97 13.86
C PRO A 268 -1.43 7.52 15.33
N PRO A 269 -0.29 7.34 16.01
CA PRO A 269 -0.27 6.78 17.36
C PRO A 269 -1.03 7.70 18.30
N LYS A 270 -2.21 7.24 18.75
CA LYS A 270 -2.96 7.89 19.84
C LYS A 270 -2.09 7.79 21.09
N VAL A 271 -1.73 8.93 21.68
CA VAL A 271 -0.95 9.00 22.92
C VAL A 271 -1.76 8.33 24.04
N ARG A 272 -1.47 7.05 24.28
CA ARG A 272 -2.06 6.22 25.32
C ARG A 272 -0.93 5.64 26.18
N PRO A 273 -1.15 5.39 27.48
CA PRO A 273 -0.18 4.66 28.29
C PRO A 273 0.11 3.31 27.64
N LEU A 274 1.39 2.98 27.50
CA LEU A 274 1.83 1.73 26.90
C LEU A 274 1.31 0.55 27.72
N THR A 275 0.76 -0.42 27.00
CA THR A 275 0.23 -1.67 27.53
C THR A 275 1.19 -2.81 27.22
N ALA A 276 1.01 -3.96 27.87
CA ALA A 276 1.84 -5.15 27.61
C ALA A 276 1.77 -5.63 26.14
N GLU A 277 0.71 -5.28 25.42
CA GLU A 277 0.55 -5.58 23.99
C GLU A 277 1.53 -4.78 23.12
N ASP A 278 1.87 -3.56 23.51
CA ASP A 278 2.74 -2.67 22.73
C ASP A 278 4.21 -3.14 22.76
N TYR A 279 4.55 -4.10 23.63
CA TYR A 279 5.88 -4.75 23.71
C TYR A 279 5.93 -6.12 23.02
N ARG A 280 4.89 -6.49 22.25
CA ARG A 280 4.87 -7.75 21.50
C ARG A 280 5.39 -7.55 20.08
N ILE A 281 6.29 -8.42 19.67
CA ILE A 281 6.79 -8.47 18.30
C ILE A 281 6.17 -9.69 17.63
N ALA A 282 5.29 -9.45 16.66
CA ALA A 282 4.76 -10.50 15.81
C ALA A 282 5.79 -10.83 14.72
N ILE A 283 6.26 -12.09 14.69
CA ILE A 283 7.21 -12.57 13.68
C ILE A 283 6.47 -13.57 12.78
N GLY A 284 6.25 -13.17 11.53
CA GLY A 284 5.53 -13.95 10.52
C GLY A 284 6.47 -14.42 9.42
N ILE A 285 6.55 -13.63 8.34
CA ILE A 285 7.31 -13.94 7.12
C ILE A 285 8.81 -14.03 7.37
N GLU A 286 9.30 -13.29 8.36
CA GLU A 286 10.71 -13.19 8.73
C GLU A 286 11.28 -14.56 9.12
N ARG A 287 10.46 -15.43 9.71
CA ARG A 287 10.86 -16.77 10.18
C ARG A 287 11.45 -17.66 9.08
N PHE A 288 10.98 -17.49 7.84
CA PHE A 288 11.47 -18.25 6.69
C PHE A 288 12.23 -17.37 5.69
N ARG A 289 11.93 -16.07 5.64
CA ARG A 289 12.66 -15.12 4.79
C ARG A 289 14.11 -14.93 5.24
N CYS A 290 14.37 -14.88 6.55
CA CYS A 290 15.73 -14.72 7.08
C CYS A 290 16.67 -15.88 6.69
N PRO A 291 16.33 -17.17 6.91
CA PRO A 291 17.21 -18.26 6.50
C PRO A 291 17.28 -18.47 4.97
N GLU A 292 16.27 -18.04 4.19
CA GLU A 292 16.29 -18.16 2.73
C GLU A 292 17.42 -17.34 2.08
N VAL A 293 17.94 -16.31 2.76
CA VAL A 293 19.11 -15.53 2.30
C VAL A 293 20.33 -16.42 2.03
N LEU A 294 20.47 -17.57 2.70
CA LEU A 294 21.55 -18.53 2.42
C LEU A 294 21.45 -19.16 1.02
N PHE A 295 20.23 -19.23 0.47
CA PHE A 295 19.95 -19.78 -0.85
C PHE A 295 19.70 -18.69 -1.89
N GLN A 296 19.21 -17.53 -1.47
CA GLN A 296 18.93 -16.38 -2.33
C GLN A 296 19.55 -15.09 -1.74
N PRO A 297 20.88 -14.92 -1.80
CA PRO A 297 21.55 -13.73 -1.27
C PRO A 297 21.08 -12.41 -1.91
N GLY A 298 20.62 -12.46 -3.15
CA GLY A 298 20.07 -11.31 -3.87
C GLY A 298 18.87 -10.64 -3.17
N MET A 299 18.17 -11.33 -2.27
CA MET A 299 17.07 -10.75 -1.48
C MET A 299 17.51 -9.59 -0.58
N ILE A 300 18.79 -9.52 -0.25
CA ILE A 300 19.41 -8.44 0.53
C ILE A 300 20.42 -7.63 -0.30
N GLY A 301 20.39 -7.75 -1.62
CA GLY A 301 21.27 -7.02 -2.53
C GLY A 301 22.71 -7.53 -2.57
N ILE A 302 22.98 -8.74 -2.06
CA ILE A 302 24.29 -9.38 -2.18
C ILE A 302 24.35 -10.15 -3.50
N ASP A 303 25.26 -9.77 -4.38
CA ASP A 303 25.52 -10.46 -5.66
C ASP A 303 26.44 -11.68 -5.44
N GLN A 304 25.90 -12.69 -4.77
CA GLN A 304 26.55 -13.98 -4.55
C GLN A 304 25.56 -15.11 -4.80
N VAL A 305 26.10 -16.29 -5.10
CA VAL A 305 25.29 -17.51 -5.30
C VAL A 305 24.86 -18.12 -3.97
N GLY A 306 23.72 -18.80 -4.00
CA GLY A 306 23.24 -19.58 -2.86
C GLY A 306 24.12 -20.79 -2.55
N ILE A 307 23.98 -21.32 -1.33
CA ILE A 307 24.76 -22.48 -0.88
C ILE A 307 24.50 -23.76 -1.70
N ASP A 308 23.28 -23.95 -2.20
CA ASP A 308 22.90 -25.08 -3.06
C ASP A 308 23.55 -25.01 -4.43
N GLU A 309 23.56 -23.82 -5.03
CA GLU A 309 24.25 -23.57 -6.29
C GLU A 309 25.77 -23.67 -6.12
N MET A 310 26.33 -23.15 -5.02
CA MET A 310 27.76 -23.21 -4.73
C MET A 310 28.28 -24.64 -4.60
N VAL A 311 27.50 -25.55 -4.00
CA VAL A 311 27.84 -26.98 -3.98
C VAL A 311 27.96 -27.51 -5.40
N SER A 312 27.04 -27.14 -6.29
CA SER A 312 27.05 -27.58 -7.69
C SER A 312 28.23 -27.00 -8.48
N ILE A 313 28.57 -25.73 -8.25
CA ILE A 313 29.78 -25.10 -8.83
C ILE A 313 31.03 -25.83 -8.34
N SER A 314 31.10 -26.16 -7.05
CA SER A 314 32.24 -26.85 -6.45
C SER A 314 32.41 -28.26 -7.05
N LEU A 315 31.32 -29.02 -7.20
CA LEU A 315 31.32 -30.34 -7.85
C LEU A 315 31.75 -30.28 -9.33
N ARG A 316 31.40 -29.21 -10.05
CA ARG A 316 31.85 -29.00 -11.43
C ARG A 316 33.35 -28.68 -11.52
N ARG A 317 33.92 -28.00 -10.51
CA ARG A 317 35.34 -27.63 -10.47
C ARG A 317 36.25 -28.78 -10.01
N LEU A 318 35.72 -29.71 -9.21
CA LEU A 318 36.39 -30.97 -8.89
C LEU A 318 36.57 -31.79 -10.19
N MET A 319 37.77 -32.37 -10.35
CA MET A 319 38.32 -32.99 -11.57
C MET A 319 37.33 -33.91 -12.35
N GLU A 320 37.63 -34.16 -13.63
CA GLU A 320 36.78 -34.79 -14.66
C GLU A 320 36.24 -36.21 -14.37
N ASP A 321 36.68 -36.90 -13.30
CA ASP A 321 36.23 -38.25 -12.98
C ASP A 321 34.83 -38.26 -12.33
N GLU A 322 33.82 -38.59 -13.13
CA GLU A 322 32.43 -38.72 -12.69
C GLU A 322 32.25 -39.71 -11.52
N SER A 323 33.09 -40.75 -11.42
CA SER A 323 32.99 -41.72 -10.33
C SER A 323 33.31 -41.09 -8.97
N VAL A 324 34.23 -40.13 -8.93
CA VAL A 324 34.58 -39.38 -7.71
C VAL A 324 33.43 -38.46 -7.33
N LYS A 325 32.84 -37.75 -8.31
CA LYS A 325 31.72 -36.84 -8.08
C LYS A 325 30.52 -37.59 -7.50
N GLU A 326 30.21 -38.78 -8.02
CA GLU A 326 29.14 -39.62 -7.49
C GLU A 326 29.39 -40.06 -6.04
N ARG A 327 30.61 -40.50 -5.71
CA ARG A 327 30.97 -40.87 -4.32
C ARG A 327 30.84 -39.69 -3.36
N ILE A 328 31.26 -38.49 -3.77
CA ILE A 328 31.11 -37.27 -2.95
C ILE A 328 29.62 -36.94 -2.75
N CYS A 329 28.80 -37.01 -3.80
CA CYS A 329 27.36 -36.75 -3.72
C CYS A 329 26.62 -37.73 -2.78
N GLN A 330 27.15 -38.94 -2.61
CA GLN A 330 26.62 -39.93 -1.66
C GLN A 330 27.09 -39.70 -0.22
N SER A 331 27.96 -38.71 0.03
CA SER A 331 28.56 -38.46 1.33
C SER A 331 28.73 -36.96 1.61
N ILE A 332 27.65 -36.19 1.47
CA ILE A 332 27.66 -34.76 1.83
C ILE A 332 27.31 -34.62 3.31
N LEU A 333 28.27 -34.15 4.11
CA LEU A 333 28.08 -33.80 5.52
C LEU A 333 27.77 -32.31 5.65
N VAL A 334 26.63 -31.98 6.26
CA VAL A 334 26.22 -30.60 6.56
C VAL A 334 26.54 -30.31 8.03
N THR A 335 27.36 -29.30 8.28
CA THR A 335 27.82 -28.89 9.61
C THR A 335 27.66 -27.38 9.83
N GLY A 336 27.91 -26.89 11.05
CA GLY A 336 27.77 -25.49 11.45
C GLY A 336 26.38 -25.14 12.02
N GLY A 337 26.31 -24.05 12.77
CA GLY A 337 25.10 -23.64 13.50
C GLY A 337 23.87 -23.42 12.59
N SER A 338 24.07 -22.81 11.42
CA SER A 338 22.97 -22.57 10.46
C SER A 338 22.35 -23.86 9.90
N SER A 339 23.01 -25.01 10.04
CA SER A 339 22.43 -26.31 9.67
C SER A 339 21.27 -26.76 10.57
N LEU A 340 21.09 -26.10 11.72
CA LEU A 340 20.03 -26.38 12.69
C LEU A 340 18.69 -25.78 12.30
N PHE A 341 18.62 -24.91 11.28
CA PHE A 341 17.34 -24.40 10.81
C PHE A 341 16.41 -25.55 10.38
N PRO A 342 15.15 -25.57 10.83
CA PRO A 342 14.19 -26.60 10.43
C PRO A 342 14.03 -26.64 8.92
N GLY A 343 14.10 -27.83 8.33
CA GLY A 343 13.98 -28.01 6.87
C GLY A 343 15.25 -27.71 6.07
N MET A 344 16.38 -27.40 6.70
CA MET A 344 17.64 -27.10 6.00
C MET A 344 18.09 -28.23 5.06
N ILE A 345 18.14 -29.48 5.56
CA ILE A 345 18.57 -30.63 4.77
C ILE A 345 17.68 -30.87 3.54
N PRO A 346 16.34 -30.99 3.65
CA PRO A 346 15.50 -31.19 2.46
C PRO A 346 15.54 -30.00 1.50
N ARG A 347 15.66 -28.75 1.99
CA ARG A 347 15.80 -27.56 1.13
C ARG A 347 17.11 -27.56 0.34
N LEU A 348 18.23 -27.88 0.99
CA LEU A 348 19.55 -27.97 0.36
C LEU A 348 19.61 -29.15 -0.62
N GLU A 349 19.07 -30.31 -0.24
CA GLU A 349 18.97 -31.48 -1.10
C GLU A 349 18.17 -31.18 -2.36
N SER A 350 17.01 -30.53 -2.22
CA SER A 350 16.18 -30.10 -3.36
C SER A 350 16.94 -29.15 -4.29
N GLY A 351 17.68 -28.19 -3.74
CA GLY A 351 18.48 -27.24 -4.53
C GLY A 351 19.59 -27.93 -5.31
N ILE A 352 20.37 -28.80 -4.66
CA ILE A 352 21.44 -29.56 -5.31
C ILE A 352 20.87 -30.51 -6.38
N ARG A 353 19.74 -31.17 -6.11
CA ARG A 353 19.08 -32.11 -7.03
C ARG A 353 18.76 -31.47 -8.38
N GLN A 354 18.40 -30.18 -8.42
CA GLN A 354 18.07 -29.47 -9.66
C GLN A 354 19.25 -29.38 -10.64
N PHE A 355 20.48 -29.42 -10.14
CA PHE A 355 21.70 -29.35 -10.96
C PHE A 355 22.28 -30.73 -11.29
N ARG A 356 21.63 -31.81 -10.84
CA ARG A 356 22.13 -33.18 -10.95
C ARG A 356 21.36 -33.96 -12.03
N PRO A 357 22.01 -34.94 -12.69
CA PRO A 357 21.31 -35.83 -13.61
C PRO A 357 20.14 -36.55 -12.92
N TYR A 358 19.09 -36.80 -13.70
CA TYR A 358 17.89 -37.49 -13.23
C TYR A 358 18.23 -38.83 -12.57
N LEU A 359 17.66 -39.09 -11.40
CA LEU A 359 17.89 -40.28 -10.56
C LEU A 359 19.33 -40.49 -10.06
N SER A 360 20.23 -39.53 -10.24
CA SER A 360 21.58 -39.66 -9.67
C SER A 360 21.52 -39.73 -8.13
N PRO A 361 22.36 -40.57 -7.51
CA PRO A 361 22.36 -40.76 -6.07
C PRO A 361 22.86 -39.49 -5.36
N LEU A 362 22.13 -39.06 -4.34
CA LEU A 362 22.43 -37.90 -3.52
C LEU A 362 22.05 -38.23 -2.08
N LYS A 363 23.00 -38.04 -1.16
CA LYS A 363 22.78 -38.27 0.26
C LYS A 363 23.43 -37.15 1.06
N LEU A 364 22.58 -36.39 1.74
CA LEU A 364 22.97 -35.37 2.69
C LEU A 364 22.73 -35.89 4.10
N VAL A 365 23.71 -35.70 4.97
CA VAL A 365 23.62 -36.04 6.39
C VAL A 365 23.99 -34.81 7.19
N ARG A 366 23.16 -34.43 8.15
CA ARG A 366 23.55 -33.40 9.13
C ARG A 366 24.46 -34.03 10.17
N ALA A 367 25.50 -33.31 10.59
CA ALA A 367 26.30 -33.69 11.74
C ALA A 367 25.44 -33.93 12.99
N ALA A 368 25.91 -34.81 13.88
CA ALA A 368 25.17 -35.15 15.10
C ALA A 368 25.16 -33.95 16.07
N ASP A 369 26.29 -33.25 16.16
CA ASP A 369 26.44 -32.01 16.92
C ASP A 369 27.12 -30.96 16.02
N PRO A 370 26.37 -30.27 15.15
CA PRO A 370 26.93 -29.36 14.14
C PRO A 370 27.72 -28.17 14.69
N ILE A 371 27.59 -27.88 15.99
CA ILE A 371 28.28 -26.78 16.67
C ILE A 371 29.63 -27.26 17.20
N LEU A 372 29.70 -28.46 17.78
CA LEU A 372 30.90 -28.95 18.47
C LEU A 372 31.70 -29.98 17.68
N ASP A 373 31.13 -30.63 16.67
CA ASP A 373 31.79 -31.73 15.96
C ASP A 373 33.08 -31.29 15.23
N ALA A 374 33.16 -30.03 14.77
CA ALA A 374 34.39 -29.47 14.21
C ALA A 374 35.52 -29.44 15.26
N TRP A 375 35.22 -28.98 16.48
CA TRP A 375 36.18 -28.95 17.58
C TRP A 375 36.54 -30.36 18.04
N ARG A 376 35.55 -31.26 18.17
CA ARG A 376 35.79 -32.67 18.54
C ARG A 376 36.66 -33.39 17.51
N GLY A 377 36.44 -33.13 16.22
CA GLY A 377 37.27 -33.65 15.13
C GLY A 377 38.72 -33.20 15.27
N ALA A 378 38.94 -31.91 15.53
CA ALA A 378 40.28 -31.38 15.78
C ALA A 378 40.93 -31.97 17.05
N ALA A 379 40.17 -32.11 18.14
CA ALA A 379 40.66 -32.73 19.38
C ALA A 379 41.05 -34.20 19.18
N ALA A 380 40.22 -34.97 18.47
CA ALA A 380 40.51 -36.36 18.11
C ALA A 380 41.75 -36.45 17.19
N PHE A 381 41.89 -35.54 16.23
CA PHE A 381 43.06 -35.46 15.37
C PHE A 381 44.33 -35.13 16.16
N ALA A 382 44.26 -34.19 17.11
CA ALA A 382 45.38 -33.83 17.98
C ALA A 382 45.84 -34.98 18.89
N ALA A 383 44.91 -35.84 19.33
CA ALA A 383 45.21 -37.05 20.08
C ALA A 383 45.76 -38.20 19.21
N SER A 384 45.72 -38.07 17.88
CA SER A 384 46.15 -39.13 16.97
C SER A 384 47.68 -39.21 16.82
N SER A 385 48.19 -40.40 16.51
CA SER A 385 49.62 -40.60 16.21
C SER A 385 50.10 -39.88 14.94
N LYS A 386 49.17 -39.42 14.09
CA LYS A 386 49.47 -38.64 12.88
C LYS A 386 49.74 -37.16 13.20
N PHE A 387 49.32 -36.66 14.37
CA PHE A 387 49.40 -35.25 14.73
C PHE A 387 50.84 -34.71 14.61
N GLY A 388 51.82 -35.42 15.18
CA GLY A 388 53.21 -34.99 15.14
C GLY A 388 53.80 -34.84 13.74
N LYS A 389 53.25 -35.54 12.72
CA LYS A 389 53.67 -35.43 11.31
C LYS A 389 53.02 -34.27 10.57
N GLN A 390 52.00 -33.66 11.16
CA GLN A 390 51.18 -32.58 10.60
C GLN A 390 51.32 -31.30 11.45
N THR A 391 52.37 -31.22 12.27
CA THR A 391 52.69 -30.08 13.12
C THR A 391 54.15 -29.70 12.95
N PHE A 392 54.46 -28.46 13.31
CA PHE A 392 55.81 -27.91 13.28
C PHE A 392 56.21 -27.44 14.66
N ASN A 393 57.51 -27.46 14.92
CA ASN A 393 58.07 -26.90 16.13
C ASN A 393 58.54 -25.44 15.90
N LEU A 394 58.97 -24.78 16.98
CA LEU A 394 59.44 -23.40 16.91
C LEU A 394 60.74 -23.25 16.10
N ALA A 395 61.60 -24.26 16.05
CA ALA A 395 62.83 -24.24 15.26
C ALA A 395 62.53 -24.27 13.76
N ASP A 396 61.56 -25.09 13.33
CA ASP A 396 61.12 -25.16 11.93
C ASP A 396 60.65 -23.79 11.44
N TYR A 397 59.87 -23.08 12.28
CA TYR A 397 59.42 -21.72 11.99
C TYR A 397 60.56 -20.70 11.98
N ARG A 398 61.54 -20.82 12.89
CA ARG A 398 62.73 -19.92 12.89
C ARG A 398 63.60 -20.09 11.65
N GLU A 399 63.65 -21.28 11.07
CA GLU A 399 64.44 -21.58 9.87
C GLU A 399 63.71 -21.15 8.57
N HIS A 400 62.42 -21.44 8.47
CA HIS A 400 61.66 -21.27 7.22
C HIS A 400 60.77 -20.02 7.20
N GLY A 401 60.53 -19.40 8.36
CA GLY A 401 59.65 -18.24 8.53
C GLY A 401 58.21 -18.53 8.10
N GLU A 402 57.55 -17.51 7.56
CA GLU A 402 56.14 -17.57 7.13
C GLU A 402 55.89 -18.52 5.95
N ASN A 403 56.93 -18.84 5.16
CA ASN A 403 56.83 -19.76 4.03
C ASN A 403 56.42 -21.17 4.45
N LEU A 404 56.65 -21.53 5.71
CA LEU A 404 56.21 -22.79 6.31
C LEU A 404 54.69 -22.97 6.18
N PHE A 405 53.90 -21.91 6.45
CA PHE A 405 52.44 -21.97 6.38
C PHE A 405 51.91 -22.02 4.95
N HIS A 406 52.60 -21.38 4.01
CA HIS A 406 52.21 -21.37 2.59
C HIS A 406 52.35 -22.74 1.93
N ARG A 407 53.29 -23.57 2.41
CA ARG A 407 53.55 -24.92 1.89
C ARG A 407 52.83 -26.00 2.68
N HIS A 408 52.24 -25.67 3.83
CA HIS A 408 51.57 -26.63 4.67
C HIS A 408 50.15 -26.91 4.19
N ASN A 409 49.88 -28.18 3.89
CA ASN A 409 48.53 -28.68 3.72
C ASN A 409 48.24 -29.68 4.82
N ILE A 410 47.13 -29.47 5.54
CA ILE A 410 46.62 -30.46 6.49
C ILE A 410 46.06 -31.62 5.67
N VAL A 411 46.74 -32.76 5.72
CA VAL A 411 46.28 -33.98 5.04
C VAL A 411 45.42 -34.77 6.01
N TYR A 412 44.10 -34.58 5.93
CA TYR A 412 43.14 -35.44 6.59
C TYR A 412 43.09 -36.79 5.86
N SER A 413 43.87 -37.76 6.31
CA SER A 413 43.54 -39.17 6.08
C SER A 413 42.93 -39.71 7.37
N LEU A 414 41.71 -40.20 7.31
CA LEU A 414 41.24 -41.18 8.30
C LEU A 414 42.03 -42.48 8.05
#